data_AF-A0A8J2PNC7-F1
#
_entry.id   AF-A0A8J2PNC7-F1
#
_cell.length_a   1.000
_cell.length_b   1.000
_cell.length_c   1.000
_cell.angle_alpha   90.00
_cell.angle_beta   90.00
_cell.angle_gamma   90.00
#
_symmetry.space_group_name_H-M   'P 1'
#
loop_
_entity.id
_entity.type
_entity.pdbx_description
1 polymer ?
#
loop_
_entity_poly.entity_id
_entity_poly.type
_entity_poly.pdbx_seq_one_letter_code
_entity_poly.pdbx_strand_id
1 'polypeptide(L)'
;VSEDEDRLPRICEPSRTTIEEQWEKNGGFELTSVEQETYEKYLYGTEHWNYFTNDEDLGPVILSLKQETLNGRDQFRILVRAISYTVHGLIPASCVFADRYNREEVVRSLGKEINLNPPLTLGQLPDTPEELLKLDQVFIKSELKVGVIYVKEGQYTEEEILDNNENSPLFEDFMQILGEKVRLKGFDKYKGGLDTVHDLTGLYSSYTHWRGIEIMFHVSTLLPYEKNDPQKLQRKRHIGNDIVCVVFLEADNTPFSPSCIKSHFLHTFIVVRTSPRFKKKPTRYEVSVITRDEVGAYKPYLWEQSVFDKNMNSPRIPERYYSPVSYLSSESFNLLL
;
A
#
# COMPACT_ATOMS: atom_id res chain seq x y z
N VAL A 1 58.99 -23.81 14.31
CA VAL A 1 58.56 -25.16 13.84
C VAL A 1 58.16 -25.88 15.11
N SER A 2 56.90 -26.09 15.46
CA SER A 2 55.64 -26.29 14.72
C SER A 2 54.50 -26.16 15.74
N GLU A 3 53.52 -25.30 15.48
CA GLU A 3 52.10 -25.66 15.21
C GLU A 3 51.24 -25.85 16.47
N ASP A 4 50.77 -24.71 17.01
CA ASP A 4 49.52 -24.66 17.78
C ASP A 4 48.45 -24.05 16.87
N GLU A 5 47.62 -24.89 16.24
CA GLU A 5 46.41 -24.46 15.54
C GLU A 5 45.23 -24.38 16.51
N ASP A 6 44.63 -23.19 16.59
CA ASP A 6 43.32 -22.92 17.16
C ASP A 6 42.23 -23.85 16.60
N ARG A 7 41.68 -24.74 17.44
CA ARG A 7 40.38 -25.38 17.19
C ARG A 7 39.30 -24.70 18.03
N LEU A 8 38.68 -23.68 17.43
CA LEU A 8 37.38 -23.16 17.89
C LEU A 8 36.33 -24.28 17.86
N PRO A 9 35.42 -24.37 18.85
CA PRO A 9 34.34 -25.34 18.83
C PRO A 9 33.42 -25.07 17.63
N ARG A 10 33.12 -26.13 16.85
CA ARG A 10 32.14 -26.06 15.77
C ARG A 10 30.81 -25.59 16.35
N ILE A 11 30.36 -24.42 15.92
CA ILE A 11 29.00 -23.95 16.13
C ILE A 11 28.11 -24.98 15.43
N CYS A 12 27.36 -25.77 16.20
CA CYS A 12 26.26 -26.56 15.64
C CYS A 12 25.26 -25.57 15.06
N GLU A 13 25.17 -25.53 13.73
CA GLU A 13 24.05 -24.89 13.06
C GLU A 13 22.74 -25.45 13.65
N PRO A 14 21.73 -24.61 13.91
CA PRO A 14 20.43 -25.10 14.34
C PRO A 14 19.93 -26.12 13.31
N SER A 15 19.47 -27.27 13.79
CA SER A 15 18.91 -28.31 12.94
C SER A 15 17.74 -27.71 12.15
N ARG A 16 17.88 -27.67 10.82
CA ARG A 16 16.86 -27.19 9.91
C ARG A 16 15.55 -27.94 10.14
N THR A 17 14.44 -27.22 10.07
CA THR A 17 13.12 -27.82 10.18
C THR A 17 12.80 -28.64 8.93
N THR A 18 11.93 -29.63 9.06
CA THR A 18 11.51 -30.48 7.93
C THR A 18 10.87 -29.69 6.79
N ILE A 19 10.35 -28.49 7.07
CA ILE A 19 9.75 -27.57 6.11
C ILE A 19 10.82 -26.76 5.39
N GLU A 20 11.89 -26.34 6.07
CA GLU A 20 13.06 -25.71 5.44
C GLU A 20 13.80 -26.65 4.48
N GLU A 21 13.87 -27.95 4.78
CA GLU A 21 14.42 -28.93 3.82
C GLU A 21 13.50 -29.17 2.61
N GLN A 22 12.19 -28.98 2.77
CA GLN A 22 11.22 -29.04 1.67
C GLN A 22 11.09 -27.72 0.89
N TRP A 23 11.42 -26.58 1.51
CA TRP A 23 11.48 -25.23 0.94
C TRP A 23 12.39 -25.19 -0.28
N GLU A 24 13.61 -25.75 -0.18
CA GLU A 24 14.57 -25.78 -1.29
C GLU A 24 14.26 -26.86 -2.34
N LYS A 25 13.59 -27.96 -1.94
CA LYS A 25 13.41 -29.13 -2.80
C LYS A 25 12.20 -29.05 -3.74
N ASN A 26 11.11 -28.42 -3.30
CA ASN A 26 9.81 -28.52 -3.99
C ASN A 26 9.28 -27.21 -4.59
N GLY A 27 9.93 -26.05 -4.35
CA GLY A 27 9.51 -24.77 -4.92
C GLY A 27 8.02 -24.47 -4.73
N GLY A 28 7.46 -24.83 -3.57
CA GLY A 28 6.02 -25.07 -3.42
C GLY A 28 5.42 -24.45 -2.17
N PHE A 29 5.68 -23.17 -1.92
CA PHE A 29 4.87 -22.31 -1.05
C PHE A 29 4.86 -20.92 -1.68
N GLU A 30 3.68 -20.45 -2.09
CA GLU A 30 3.52 -19.08 -2.56
C GLU A 30 2.79 -18.28 -1.47
N LEU A 31 3.58 -17.57 -0.68
CA LEU A 31 3.08 -16.51 0.21
C LEU A 31 2.76 -15.30 -0.67
N THR A 32 1.52 -15.22 -1.12
CA THR A 32 1.03 -14.06 -1.87
C THR A 32 0.76 -12.91 -0.90
N SER A 33 1.07 -11.67 -1.28
CA SER A 33 0.58 -10.50 -0.54
C SER A 33 -0.95 -10.59 -0.44
N VAL A 34 -1.49 -10.42 0.76
CA VAL A 34 -2.94 -10.37 1.00
C VAL A 34 -3.50 -9.22 0.17
N GLU A 35 -4.26 -9.55 -0.88
CA GLU A 35 -5.14 -8.57 -1.51
C GLU A 35 -6.22 -8.24 -0.47
N GLN A 36 -6.60 -6.96 -0.36
CA GLN A 36 -7.60 -6.49 0.63
C GLN A 36 -8.90 -7.32 0.61
N GLU A 37 -9.23 -7.98 -0.50
CA GLU A 37 -10.45 -8.78 -0.71
C GLU A 37 -10.23 -10.30 -0.68
N THR A 38 -9.11 -10.78 -0.14
CA THR A 38 -8.72 -12.21 -0.22
C THR A 38 -9.81 -13.16 0.31
N TYR A 39 -10.41 -12.86 1.46
CA TYR A 39 -11.45 -13.71 2.03
C TYR A 39 -12.73 -13.70 1.20
N GLU A 40 -13.17 -12.53 0.76
CA GLU A 40 -14.33 -12.37 -0.11
C GLU A 40 -14.17 -13.13 -1.44
N LYS A 41 -13.01 -12.99 -2.06
CA LYS A 41 -12.70 -13.54 -3.38
C LYS A 41 -12.56 -15.06 -3.40
N TYR A 42 -11.94 -15.64 -2.38
CA TYR A 42 -11.53 -17.05 -2.42
C TYR A 42 -12.23 -17.95 -1.41
N LEU A 43 -12.79 -17.43 -0.31
CA LEU A 43 -13.35 -18.23 0.78
C LEU A 43 -14.86 -17.99 0.97
N TYR A 44 -15.29 -16.73 1.04
CA TYR A 44 -16.69 -16.37 1.26
C TYR A 44 -17.59 -16.95 0.15
N GLY A 45 -18.78 -17.42 0.52
CA GLY A 45 -19.71 -18.09 -0.41
C GLY A 45 -19.28 -19.48 -0.89
N THR A 46 -18.14 -20.01 -0.42
CA THR A 46 -17.66 -21.37 -0.74
C THR A 46 -17.45 -22.20 0.53
N GLU A 47 -17.40 -23.53 0.39
CA GLU A 47 -17.12 -24.42 1.52
C GLU A 47 -15.69 -24.20 2.06
N HIS A 48 -15.59 -23.81 3.32
CA HIS A 48 -14.33 -23.59 4.04
C HIS A 48 -14.55 -23.73 5.55
N TRP A 49 -13.45 -23.79 6.31
CA TRP A 49 -13.47 -23.93 7.77
C TRP A 49 -12.74 -22.78 8.43
N ASN A 50 -13.27 -22.30 9.54
CA ASN A 50 -12.68 -21.22 10.33
C ASN A 50 -12.30 -21.77 11.70
N TYR A 51 -11.05 -21.54 12.11
CA TYR A 51 -10.50 -21.97 13.37
C TYR A 51 -10.03 -20.77 14.19
N PHE A 52 -10.16 -20.87 15.51
CA PHE A 52 -9.92 -19.80 16.45
C PHE A 52 -9.03 -20.27 17.58
N THR A 53 -8.11 -19.39 17.99
CA THR A 53 -7.43 -19.50 19.27
C THR A 53 -7.14 -18.11 19.82
N ASN A 54 -6.79 -18.04 21.10
CA ASN A 54 -6.31 -16.83 21.73
C ASN A 54 -4.95 -17.15 22.37
N ASP A 55 -3.91 -16.95 21.58
CA ASP A 55 -2.53 -17.25 21.94
C ASP A 55 -1.99 -16.21 22.94
N GLU A 56 -1.10 -16.63 23.83
CA GLU A 56 -0.55 -15.74 24.86
C GLU A 56 0.34 -14.63 24.27
N ASP A 57 1.07 -14.92 23.19
CA ASP A 57 2.02 -13.98 22.57
C ASP A 57 1.39 -13.22 21.39
N LEU A 58 0.61 -13.92 20.55
CA LEU A 58 0.01 -13.37 19.34
C LEU A 58 -1.40 -12.77 19.55
N GLY A 59 -2.03 -13.06 20.70
CA GLY A 59 -3.42 -12.70 20.98
C GLY A 59 -4.42 -13.53 20.16
N PRO A 60 -5.58 -12.96 19.78
CA PRO A 60 -6.57 -13.67 18.97
C PRO A 60 -6.01 -14.01 17.59
N VAL A 61 -6.05 -15.30 17.26
CA VAL A 61 -5.63 -15.83 15.96
C VAL A 61 -6.82 -16.53 15.30
N ILE A 62 -7.06 -16.18 14.04
CA ILE A 62 -8.13 -16.75 13.20
C ILE A 62 -7.50 -17.39 11.97
N LEU A 63 -7.69 -18.70 11.78
CA LEU A 63 -7.29 -19.42 10.58
C LEU A 63 -8.53 -19.77 9.77
N SER A 64 -8.63 -19.25 8.55
CA SER A 64 -9.57 -19.74 7.54
C SER A 64 -8.84 -20.71 6.59
N LEU A 65 -9.39 -21.90 6.42
CA LEU A 65 -8.82 -22.99 5.64
C LEU A 65 -9.83 -23.46 4.59
N LYS A 66 -9.38 -23.58 3.33
CA LYS A 66 -10.16 -24.16 2.24
C LYS A 66 -9.34 -25.21 1.51
N GLN A 67 -9.94 -26.36 1.20
CA GLN A 67 -9.32 -27.38 0.36
C GLN A 67 -9.77 -27.17 -1.10
N GLU A 68 -8.82 -27.12 -2.03
CA GLU A 68 -9.11 -26.93 -3.45
C GLU A 68 -8.11 -27.67 -4.35
N THR A 69 -8.56 -28.06 -5.55
CA THR A 69 -7.71 -28.69 -6.56
C THR A 69 -7.36 -27.66 -7.63
N LEU A 70 -6.11 -27.22 -7.68
CA LEU A 70 -5.61 -26.23 -8.63
C LEU A 70 -4.60 -26.88 -9.57
N ASN A 71 -4.79 -26.74 -10.89
CA ASN A 71 -3.91 -27.33 -11.93
C ASN A 71 -3.67 -28.85 -11.74
N GLY A 72 -4.70 -29.57 -11.27
CA GLY A 72 -4.61 -31.01 -11.01
C GLY A 72 -3.82 -31.40 -9.75
N ARG A 73 -3.51 -30.44 -8.87
CA ARG A 73 -2.87 -30.68 -7.58
C ARG A 73 -3.79 -30.24 -6.44
N ASP A 74 -3.92 -31.09 -5.43
CA ASP A 74 -4.67 -30.75 -4.22
C ASP A 74 -3.85 -29.79 -3.34
N GLN A 75 -4.49 -28.72 -2.92
CA GLN A 75 -3.90 -27.64 -2.15
C GLN A 75 -4.86 -27.17 -1.05
N PHE A 76 -4.27 -26.65 0.01
CA PHE A 76 -4.97 -25.94 1.07
C PHE A 76 -4.68 -24.46 0.92
N ARG A 77 -5.74 -23.67 0.71
CA ARG A 77 -5.68 -22.23 0.83
C ARG A 77 -5.86 -21.85 2.29
N ILE A 78 -4.91 -21.09 2.81
CA ILE A 78 -4.93 -20.59 4.19
C ILE A 78 -5.00 -19.07 4.21
N LEU A 79 -5.75 -18.56 5.18
CA LEU A 79 -5.76 -17.15 5.56
C LEU A 79 -5.69 -17.07 7.09
N VAL A 80 -4.54 -16.65 7.60
CA VAL A 80 -4.27 -16.49 9.03
C VAL A 80 -4.35 -15.01 9.38
N ARG A 81 -5.17 -14.66 10.37
CA ARG A 81 -5.29 -13.32 10.92
C ARG A 81 -4.78 -13.32 12.36
N ALA A 82 -3.81 -12.48 12.65
CA ALA A 82 -3.35 -12.15 13.99
C ALA A 82 -3.45 -10.63 14.19
N ILE A 83 -3.28 -10.14 15.43
CA ILE A 83 -3.31 -8.69 15.71
C ILE A 83 -2.25 -7.95 14.87
N SER A 84 -1.06 -8.54 14.75
CA SER A 84 0.12 -7.87 14.18
C SER A 84 0.28 -8.09 12.66
N TYR A 85 -0.34 -9.13 12.09
CA TYR A 85 -0.21 -9.44 10.67
C TYR A 85 -1.33 -10.33 10.16
N THR A 86 -1.54 -10.32 8.85
CA THR A 86 -2.40 -11.26 8.13
C THR A 86 -1.58 -11.97 7.07
N VAL A 87 -1.70 -13.29 6.98
CA VAL A 87 -0.98 -14.14 6.02
C VAL A 87 -1.97 -14.88 5.15
N HIS A 88 -1.77 -14.84 3.83
CA HIS A 88 -2.50 -15.64 2.86
C HIS A 88 -1.55 -16.47 2.01
N GLY A 89 -1.87 -17.74 1.76
CA GLY A 89 -1.03 -18.59 0.93
C GLY A 89 -1.68 -19.91 0.54
N LEU A 90 -0.97 -20.61 -0.35
CA LEU A 90 -1.33 -21.94 -0.83
C LEU A 90 -0.31 -22.97 -0.33
N ILE A 91 -0.83 -24.03 0.28
CA ILE A 91 -0.05 -25.15 0.83
C ILE A 91 -0.38 -26.40 0.02
N PRO A 92 0.58 -26.99 -0.72
CA PRO A 92 0.35 -28.27 -1.36
C PRO A 92 -0.01 -29.35 -0.35
N ALA A 93 -1.02 -30.16 -0.64
CA ALA A 93 -1.43 -31.25 0.25
C ALA A 93 -0.30 -32.27 0.49
N SER A 94 0.70 -32.33 -0.40
CA SER A 94 1.90 -33.17 -0.25
C SER A 94 2.88 -32.70 0.83
N CYS A 95 2.87 -31.42 1.20
CA CYS A 95 3.76 -30.87 2.23
C CYS A 95 3.26 -31.18 3.65
N VAL A 96 1.96 -31.41 3.78
CA VAL A 96 1.35 -31.81 5.03
C VAL A 96 1.32 -33.34 5.05
N PHE A 97 2.23 -33.97 5.78
CA PHE A 97 2.33 -35.44 5.95
C PHE A 97 1.14 -36.07 6.70
N ALA A 98 -0.06 -35.50 6.57
CA ALA A 98 -1.31 -36.08 6.98
C ALA A 98 -1.85 -36.94 5.84
N ASP A 99 -2.55 -38.04 6.16
CA ASP A 99 -3.45 -38.67 5.20
C ASP A 99 -4.30 -37.55 4.55
N ARG A 100 -4.33 -37.52 3.21
CA ARG A 100 -4.63 -36.37 2.33
C ARG A 100 -5.99 -35.68 2.53
N TYR A 101 -6.73 -36.08 3.55
CA TYR A 101 -8.09 -35.67 3.89
C TYR A 101 -8.27 -35.33 5.38
N ASN A 102 -7.23 -35.41 6.22
CA ASN A 102 -7.35 -35.08 7.63
C ASN A 102 -7.07 -33.59 7.90
N ARG A 103 -8.11 -32.76 7.71
CA ARG A 103 -8.09 -31.32 8.00
C ARG A 103 -7.60 -30.98 9.41
N GLU A 104 -7.91 -31.80 10.40
CA GLU A 104 -7.54 -31.54 11.80
C GLU A 104 -6.03 -31.67 12.00
N GLU A 105 -5.41 -32.63 11.31
CA GLU A 105 -3.97 -32.78 11.35
C GLU A 105 -3.26 -31.64 10.62
N VAL A 106 -3.82 -31.15 9.50
CA VAL A 106 -3.31 -29.94 8.82
C VAL A 106 -3.29 -28.74 9.76
N VAL A 107 -4.42 -28.46 10.41
CA VAL A 107 -4.53 -27.32 11.34
C VAL A 107 -3.61 -27.51 12.55
N ARG A 108 -3.49 -28.74 13.06
CA ARG A 108 -2.58 -29.06 14.17
C ARG A 108 -1.12 -28.86 13.76
N SER A 109 -0.72 -29.28 12.57
CA SER A 109 0.63 -29.07 12.05
C SER A 109 0.95 -27.58 11.89
N LEU A 110 0.03 -26.81 11.29
CA LEU A 110 0.18 -25.36 11.16
C LEU A 110 0.27 -24.66 12.51
N GLY A 111 -0.59 -25.05 13.47
CA GLY A 111 -0.56 -24.50 14.82
C GLY A 111 0.75 -24.83 15.56
N LYS A 112 1.28 -26.04 15.41
CA LYS A 112 2.56 -26.45 16.01
C LYS A 112 3.75 -25.70 15.42
N GLU A 113 3.75 -25.46 14.11
CA GLU A 113 4.81 -24.73 13.42
C GLU A 113 4.92 -23.29 13.93
N ILE A 114 3.78 -22.65 14.21
CA ILE A 114 3.68 -21.29 14.75
C ILE A 114 3.73 -21.31 16.30
N ASN A 115 3.85 -22.49 16.92
CA ASN A 115 3.85 -22.71 18.37
C ASN A 115 2.62 -22.11 19.10
N LEU A 116 1.44 -22.18 18.48
CA LEU A 116 0.20 -21.65 19.04
C LEU A 116 -0.24 -22.42 20.30
N ASN A 117 -0.49 -21.68 21.38
CA ASN A 117 -1.00 -22.22 22.63
C ASN A 117 -2.08 -21.29 23.23
N PRO A 118 -3.35 -21.72 23.32
CA PRO A 118 -3.87 -23.06 23.08
C PRO A 118 -4.00 -23.43 21.59
N PRO A 119 -4.19 -24.72 21.25
CA PRO A 119 -4.41 -25.15 19.88
C PRO A 119 -5.66 -24.54 19.23
N LEU A 120 -5.62 -24.38 17.90
CA LEU A 120 -6.74 -23.91 17.10
C LEU A 120 -7.99 -24.80 17.26
N THR A 121 -9.14 -24.15 17.46
CA THR A 121 -10.45 -24.80 17.65
C THR A 121 -11.41 -24.45 16.52
N LEU A 122 -12.19 -25.42 16.03
CA LEU A 122 -13.12 -25.19 14.92
C LEU A 122 -14.29 -24.28 15.37
N GLY A 123 -14.51 -23.19 14.64
CA GLY A 123 -15.70 -22.35 14.81
C GLY A 123 -16.96 -23.07 14.36
N GLN A 124 -17.99 -23.03 15.20
CA GLN A 124 -19.25 -23.75 14.99
C GLN A 124 -20.44 -22.82 14.73
N LEU A 125 -20.24 -21.50 14.80
CA LEU A 125 -21.32 -20.54 14.66
C LEU A 125 -21.67 -20.36 13.16
N PRO A 126 -22.96 -20.46 12.78
CA PRO A 126 -23.39 -20.29 11.39
C PRO A 126 -22.99 -18.94 10.77
N ASP A 127 -23.00 -17.88 11.59
CA ASP A 127 -22.75 -16.50 11.13
C ASP A 127 -21.25 -16.17 11.02
N THR A 128 -20.36 -17.09 11.43
CA THR A 128 -18.91 -16.87 11.42
C THR A 128 -18.39 -16.36 10.07
N PRO A 129 -18.77 -16.93 8.91
CA PRO A 129 -18.26 -16.41 7.63
C PRO A 129 -18.69 -14.97 7.33
N GLU A 130 -19.90 -14.57 7.73
CA GLU A 130 -20.39 -13.21 7.52
C GLU A 130 -19.66 -12.20 8.41
N GLU A 131 -19.43 -12.54 9.68
CA GLU A 131 -18.70 -11.68 10.61
C GLU A 131 -17.21 -11.57 10.24
N LEU A 132 -16.58 -12.63 9.73
CA LEU A 132 -15.21 -12.57 9.21
C LEU A 132 -15.09 -11.73 7.95
N LEU A 133 -16.10 -11.77 7.06
CA LEU A 133 -16.14 -10.87 5.90
C LEU A 133 -16.19 -9.41 6.35
N LYS A 134 -17.08 -9.09 7.29
CA LYS A 134 -17.17 -7.73 7.87
C LYS A 134 -15.83 -7.32 8.49
N LEU A 135 -15.19 -8.21 9.27
CA LEU A 135 -13.90 -7.93 9.90
C LEU A 135 -12.81 -7.59 8.88
N ASP A 136 -12.71 -8.34 7.78
CA ASP A 136 -11.72 -8.06 6.74
C ASP A 136 -12.04 -6.77 5.97
N GLN A 137 -13.32 -6.50 5.73
CA GLN A 137 -13.78 -5.28 5.07
C GLN A 137 -13.59 -4.02 5.93
N VAL A 138 -13.59 -4.12 7.27
CA VAL A 138 -13.38 -2.97 8.18
C VAL A 138 -12.07 -2.22 7.89
N PHE A 139 -11.05 -2.92 7.39
CA PHE A 139 -9.75 -2.32 7.08
C PHE A 139 -9.60 -1.90 5.61
N ILE A 140 -10.58 -2.19 4.75
CA ILE A 140 -10.59 -1.76 3.36
C ILE A 140 -11.12 -0.33 3.30
N LYS A 141 -10.22 0.64 3.20
CA LYS A 141 -10.63 2.02 2.96
C LYS A 141 -11.07 2.16 1.51
N SER A 142 -12.37 2.36 1.30
CA SER A 142 -12.93 2.75 0.00
C SER A 142 -12.71 4.23 -0.32
N GLU A 143 -12.16 5.02 0.61
CA GLU A 143 -12.04 6.47 0.49
C GLU A 143 -10.68 6.94 1.02
N LEU A 144 -9.96 7.73 0.22
CA LEU A 144 -8.68 8.34 0.57
C LEU A 144 -8.69 9.83 0.25
N LYS A 145 -8.07 10.60 1.15
CA LYS A 145 -7.75 12.01 0.93
C LYS A 145 -6.23 12.18 0.91
N VAL A 146 -5.72 12.88 -0.09
CA VAL A 146 -4.28 13.00 -0.34
C VAL A 146 -3.93 14.46 -0.58
N GLY A 147 -2.97 14.98 0.17
CA GLY A 147 -2.44 16.33 -0.04
C GLY A 147 -1.64 16.41 -1.33
N VAL A 148 -1.72 17.52 -2.07
CA VAL A 148 -0.83 17.79 -3.20
C VAL A 148 -0.27 19.19 -3.05
N ILE A 149 1.05 19.30 -2.91
CA ILE A 149 1.75 20.58 -2.82
C ILE A 149 2.63 20.81 -4.05
N TYR A 150 2.62 22.05 -4.53
CA TYR A 150 3.48 22.51 -5.61
C TYR A 150 4.67 23.30 -5.04
N VAL A 151 5.89 22.85 -5.32
CA VAL A 151 7.14 23.45 -4.85
C VAL A 151 7.96 23.91 -6.06
N LYS A 152 8.36 25.18 -6.06
CA LYS A 152 9.19 25.80 -7.10
C LYS A 152 10.65 25.86 -6.67
N GLU A 153 11.53 26.07 -7.63
CA GLU A 153 12.95 26.35 -7.39
C GLU A 153 13.13 27.48 -6.35
N GLY A 154 13.94 27.20 -5.33
CA GLY A 154 14.30 28.15 -4.26
C GLY A 154 13.31 28.25 -3.11
N GLN A 155 12.23 27.46 -3.08
CA GLN A 155 11.27 27.45 -1.97
C GLN A 155 11.65 26.41 -0.92
N TYR A 156 11.73 26.83 0.34
CA TYR A 156 12.16 25.97 1.46
C TYR A 156 11.23 26.03 2.68
N THR A 157 10.38 27.06 2.77
CA THR A 157 9.49 27.28 3.91
C THR A 157 8.06 26.86 3.59
N GLU A 158 7.30 26.50 4.64
CA GLU A 158 5.88 26.16 4.52
C GLU A 158 5.09 27.29 3.84
N GLU A 159 5.38 28.52 4.27
CA GLU A 159 4.70 29.73 3.83
C GLU A 159 4.96 29.97 2.34
N GLU A 160 6.20 29.86 1.86
CA GLU A 160 6.53 30.01 0.44
C GLU A 160 5.82 28.98 -0.44
N ILE A 161 5.81 27.72 0.00
CA ILE A 161 5.22 26.61 -0.74
C ILE A 161 3.69 26.75 -0.80
N LEU A 162 3.06 27.06 0.33
CA LEU A 162 1.60 27.23 0.42
C LEU A 162 1.12 28.59 -0.11
N ASP A 163 2.01 29.53 -0.45
CA ASP A 163 1.65 30.81 -1.11
C ASP A 163 1.52 30.67 -2.64
N ASN A 164 1.89 29.53 -3.23
CA ASN A 164 1.76 29.29 -4.67
C ASN A 164 0.28 29.31 -5.12
N ASN A 165 -0.09 30.24 -6.01
CA ASN A 165 -1.47 30.41 -6.49
C ASN A 165 -1.69 30.06 -7.97
N GLU A 166 -0.61 29.84 -8.69
CA GLU A 166 -0.64 29.57 -10.13
C GLU A 166 0.04 28.25 -10.42
N ASN A 167 -0.57 27.47 -11.31
CA ASN A 167 -0.01 26.22 -11.79
C ASN A 167 0.92 26.48 -12.98
N SER A 168 2.05 25.78 -13.02
CA SER A 168 2.86 25.73 -14.24
C SER A 168 2.25 24.76 -15.26
N PRO A 169 2.66 24.83 -16.54
CA PRO A 169 2.29 23.81 -17.51
C PRO A 169 2.73 22.40 -17.12
N LEU A 170 3.91 22.26 -16.46
CA LEU A 170 4.41 20.96 -16.00
C LEU A 170 3.57 20.40 -14.86
N PHE A 171 3.12 21.27 -13.95
CA PHE A 171 2.25 20.88 -12.85
C PHE A 171 0.85 20.51 -13.35
N GLU A 172 0.25 21.31 -14.24
CA GLU A 172 -1.02 20.95 -14.90
C GLU A 172 -0.91 19.61 -15.66
N ASP A 173 0.21 19.38 -16.34
CA ASP A 173 0.50 18.12 -17.03
C ASP A 173 0.55 16.92 -16.07
N PHE A 174 1.08 17.11 -14.87
CA PHE A 174 1.13 16.10 -13.82
C PHE A 174 -0.23 15.89 -13.14
N MET A 175 -1.00 16.96 -12.94
CA MET A 175 -2.35 16.87 -12.36
C MET A 175 -3.27 15.96 -13.20
N GLN A 176 -3.10 15.92 -14.52
CA GLN A 176 -3.81 14.99 -15.42
C GLN A 176 -3.45 13.52 -15.19
N ILE A 177 -2.29 13.22 -14.60
CA ILE A 177 -1.89 11.85 -14.24
C ILE A 177 -2.58 11.43 -12.94
N LEU A 178 -2.70 12.36 -11.97
CA LEU A 178 -3.31 12.10 -10.67
C LEU A 178 -4.80 11.77 -10.79
N GLY A 179 -5.54 12.55 -11.58
CA GLY A 179 -6.98 12.37 -11.66
C GLY A 179 -7.67 13.38 -12.57
N GLU A 180 -9.00 13.30 -12.56
CA GLU A 180 -9.86 14.22 -13.29
C GLU A 180 -10.08 15.50 -12.48
N LYS A 181 -10.01 16.65 -13.15
CA LYS A 181 -10.37 17.93 -12.55
C LYS A 181 -11.89 18.04 -12.43
N VAL A 182 -12.40 18.02 -11.20
CA VAL A 182 -13.84 18.02 -10.89
C VAL A 182 -14.29 19.35 -10.28
N ARG A 183 -15.51 19.78 -10.61
CA ARG A 183 -16.18 20.92 -9.95
C ARG A 183 -16.69 20.48 -8.58
N LEU A 184 -16.33 21.20 -7.52
CA LEU A 184 -16.75 20.84 -6.16
C LEU A 184 -18.23 21.09 -5.89
N LYS A 185 -18.79 22.20 -6.37
CA LYS A 185 -20.20 22.52 -6.16
C LYS A 185 -21.10 21.50 -6.86
N GLY A 186 -21.93 20.81 -6.07
CA GLY A 186 -22.80 19.75 -6.57
C GLY A 186 -22.09 18.42 -6.82
N PHE A 187 -20.82 18.27 -6.42
CA PHE A 187 -20.13 16.98 -6.47
C PHE A 187 -20.76 16.01 -5.47
N ASP A 188 -21.14 14.83 -5.97
CA ASP A 188 -21.96 13.83 -5.27
C ASP A 188 -21.18 12.58 -4.83
N LYS A 189 -19.87 12.58 -5.04
CA LYS A 189 -18.93 11.50 -4.67
C LYS A 189 -18.12 11.85 -3.42
N TYR A 190 -17.13 11.01 -3.06
CA TYR A 190 -16.27 11.28 -1.91
C TYR A 190 -15.57 12.63 -2.01
N LYS A 191 -15.85 13.51 -1.03
CA LYS A 191 -15.41 14.91 -1.04
C LYS A 191 -14.16 15.21 -0.21
N GLY A 192 -13.60 14.24 0.52
CA GLY A 192 -12.37 14.45 1.30
C GLY A 192 -12.44 15.51 2.41
N GLY A 193 -13.63 16.02 2.74
CA GLY A 193 -13.80 17.16 3.65
C GLY A 193 -13.79 18.54 2.96
N LEU A 194 -13.79 18.58 1.62
CA LEU A 194 -14.02 19.79 0.83
C LEU A 194 -15.51 20.17 0.83
N ASP A 195 -15.79 21.46 0.67
CA ASP A 195 -17.14 22.01 0.58
C ASP A 195 -17.71 21.84 -0.84
N THR A 196 -18.86 21.16 -0.93
CA THR A 196 -19.57 20.90 -2.18
C THR A 196 -20.83 21.75 -2.34
N VAL A 197 -21.08 22.70 -1.43
CA VAL A 197 -22.33 23.48 -1.41
C VAL A 197 -22.08 24.97 -1.68
N HIS A 198 -21.07 25.56 -1.02
CA HIS A 198 -20.90 27.02 -0.95
C HIS A 198 -19.57 27.54 -1.52
N ASP A 199 -18.76 26.69 -2.17
CA ASP A 199 -17.45 27.04 -2.75
C ASP A 199 -16.40 27.54 -1.74
N LEU A 200 -16.55 27.18 -0.46
CA LEU A 200 -15.68 27.68 0.62
C LEU A 200 -14.28 27.05 0.61
N THR A 201 -14.08 25.94 -0.11
CA THR A 201 -12.79 25.24 -0.20
C THR A 201 -12.25 25.23 -1.63
N GLY A 202 -12.61 26.24 -2.43
CA GLY A 202 -12.21 26.35 -3.82
C GLY A 202 -13.32 25.90 -4.78
N LEU A 203 -13.09 26.12 -6.07
CA LEU A 203 -14.07 25.80 -7.10
C LEU A 203 -13.88 24.39 -7.66
N TYR A 204 -12.64 23.93 -7.76
CA TYR A 204 -12.29 22.67 -8.39
C TYR A 204 -11.32 21.91 -7.50
N SER A 205 -11.27 20.59 -7.68
CA SER A 205 -10.16 19.77 -7.20
C SER A 205 -9.81 18.69 -8.23
N SER A 206 -8.88 17.81 -7.89
CA SER A 206 -8.63 16.57 -8.64
C SER A 206 -9.21 15.38 -7.89
N TYR A 207 -9.80 14.45 -8.63
CA TYR A 207 -10.44 13.26 -8.10
C TYR A 207 -10.15 12.07 -9.01
N THR A 208 -9.96 10.88 -8.43
CA THR A 208 -9.91 9.63 -9.19
C THR A 208 -10.63 8.52 -8.47
N HIS A 209 -11.06 7.52 -9.25
CA HIS A 209 -11.62 6.28 -8.72
C HIS A 209 -10.78 5.13 -9.26
N TRP A 210 -10.12 4.41 -8.37
CA TRP A 210 -9.18 3.36 -8.73
C TRP A 210 -9.41 2.13 -7.85
N ARG A 211 -9.71 0.99 -8.49
CA ARG A 211 -9.96 -0.31 -7.84
C ARG A 211 -10.94 -0.23 -6.65
N GLY A 212 -12.06 0.47 -6.82
CA GLY A 212 -13.07 0.61 -5.77
C GLY A 212 -12.75 1.69 -4.73
N ILE A 213 -11.56 2.31 -4.80
CA ILE A 213 -11.14 3.38 -3.90
C ILE A 213 -11.38 4.74 -4.56
N GLU A 214 -12.14 5.59 -3.89
CA GLU A 214 -12.32 6.99 -4.24
C GLU A 214 -11.21 7.84 -3.61
N ILE A 215 -10.46 8.56 -4.43
CA ILE A 215 -9.34 9.39 -3.99
C ILE A 215 -9.66 10.85 -4.30
N MET A 216 -9.79 11.66 -3.25
CA MET A 216 -9.91 13.11 -3.35
C MET A 216 -8.56 13.76 -3.06
N PHE A 217 -8.07 14.58 -4.00
CA PHE A 217 -6.82 15.31 -3.80
C PHE A 217 -7.08 16.69 -3.19
N HIS A 218 -6.27 17.11 -2.22
CA HIS A 218 -6.23 18.46 -1.68
C HIS A 218 -5.10 19.25 -2.35
N VAL A 219 -5.40 19.84 -3.51
CA VAL A 219 -4.41 20.53 -4.33
C VAL A 219 -4.17 21.94 -3.80
N SER A 220 -2.95 22.23 -3.35
CA SER A 220 -2.62 23.49 -2.67
C SER A 220 -3.03 24.73 -3.44
N THR A 221 -2.82 24.74 -4.75
CA THR A 221 -3.13 25.88 -5.64
C THR A 221 -4.61 26.03 -5.96
N LEU A 222 -5.43 24.98 -5.78
CA LEU A 222 -6.88 25.03 -6.01
C LEU A 222 -7.66 25.33 -4.72
N LEU A 223 -7.02 25.19 -3.56
CA LEU A 223 -7.56 25.58 -2.28
C LEU A 223 -7.56 27.12 -2.10
N PRO A 224 -8.51 27.67 -1.31
CA PRO A 224 -8.63 29.10 -1.11
C PRO A 224 -7.34 29.73 -0.61
N TYR A 225 -7.11 30.94 -1.08
CA TYR A 225 -5.95 31.74 -0.72
C TYR A 225 -6.38 33.07 -0.13
N GLU A 226 -5.84 33.39 1.04
CA GLU A 226 -5.96 34.70 1.66
C GLU A 226 -4.58 35.33 1.73
N LYS A 227 -4.41 36.48 1.06
CA LYS A 227 -3.11 37.18 0.99
C LYS A 227 -2.59 37.60 2.35
N ASN A 228 -3.51 37.98 3.25
CA ASN A 228 -3.18 38.51 4.58
C ASN A 228 -3.12 37.41 5.66
N ASP A 229 -3.27 36.13 5.28
CA ASP A 229 -3.06 35.02 6.19
C ASP A 229 -1.60 34.54 6.06
N PRO A 230 -0.71 34.83 7.04
CA PRO A 230 0.68 34.40 6.98
C PRO A 230 0.84 32.89 7.15
N GLN A 231 -0.10 32.20 7.80
CA GLN A 231 -0.02 30.76 8.07
C GLN A 231 -0.72 29.90 7.00
N LYS A 232 -1.41 30.54 6.05
CA LYS A 232 -2.17 29.87 4.97
C LYS A 232 -3.08 28.77 5.52
N LEU A 233 -3.78 29.06 6.61
CA LEU A 233 -4.58 28.14 7.41
C LEU A 233 -5.63 27.40 6.57
N GLN A 234 -6.24 28.07 5.59
CA GLN A 234 -7.21 27.44 4.70
C GLN A 234 -6.62 26.27 3.92
N ARG A 235 -5.36 26.37 3.48
CA ARG A 235 -4.67 25.29 2.78
C ARG A 235 -4.14 24.26 3.76
N LYS A 236 -3.51 24.75 4.83
CA LYS A 236 -2.89 23.94 5.86
C LYS A 236 -3.87 23.03 6.59
N ARG A 237 -5.10 23.47 6.87
CA ARG A 237 -6.10 22.64 7.56
C ARG A 237 -6.57 21.43 6.75
N HIS A 238 -6.45 21.47 5.42
CA HIS A 238 -6.79 20.33 4.57
C HIS A 238 -5.56 19.44 4.40
N ILE A 239 -4.50 19.98 3.77
CA ILE A 239 -3.27 19.24 3.46
C ILE A 239 -2.56 18.74 4.72
N GLY A 240 -2.47 19.58 5.75
CA GLY A 240 -1.82 19.25 7.01
C GLY A 240 -2.60 18.23 7.85
N ASN A 241 -3.84 17.87 7.49
CA ASN A 241 -4.63 16.81 8.12
C ASN A 241 -4.73 15.54 7.26
N ASP A 242 -3.96 15.48 6.17
CA ASP A 242 -3.80 14.27 5.37
C ASP A 242 -2.66 13.41 5.91
N ILE A 243 -2.68 12.12 5.59
CA ILE A 243 -1.63 11.17 6.03
C ILE A 243 -0.50 11.12 5.00
N VAL A 244 -0.88 11.16 3.72
CA VAL A 244 0.00 11.12 2.55
C VAL A 244 -0.08 12.45 1.82
N CYS A 245 1.08 12.99 1.41
CA CYS A 245 1.18 14.19 0.59
C CYS A 245 2.07 13.96 -0.62
N VAL A 246 1.55 14.25 -1.81
CA VAL A 246 2.31 14.30 -3.05
C VAL A 246 2.96 15.67 -3.17
N VAL A 247 4.28 15.68 -3.37
CA VAL A 247 5.08 16.89 -3.53
C VAL A 247 5.51 16.98 -4.97
N PHE A 248 4.90 17.88 -5.75
CA PHE A 248 5.39 18.18 -7.08
C PHE A 248 6.51 19.21 -7.00
N LEU A 249 7.75 18.75 -7.18
CA LEU A 249 8.95 19.54 -7.06
C LEU A 249 9.47 19.94 -8.45
N GLU A 250 9.13 21.14 -8.88
CA GLU A 250 9.60 21.72 -10.14
C GLU A 250 10.90 22.50 -9.89
N ALA A 251 11.99 21.75 -9.72
CA ALA A 251 13.30 22.31 -9.41
C ALA A 251 14.44 21.36 -9.81
N ASP A 252 15.60 21.94 -10.14
CA ASP A 252 16.84 21.22 -10.41
C ASP A 252 17.74 21.14 -9.17
N ASN A 253 17.83 22.22 -8.38
CA ASN A 253 18.81 22.34 -7.29
C ASN A 253 18.17 22.53 -5.90
N THR A 254 16.84 22.45 -5.84
CA THR A 254 16.09 22.63 -4.58
C THR A 254 15.78 21.25 -3.98
N PRO A 255 16.40 20.87 -2.86
CA PRO A 255 15.99 19.68 -2.12
C PRO A 255 14.66 19.92 -1.40
N PHE A 256 13.83 18.87 -1.29
CA PHE A 256 12.64 18.89 -0.44
C PHE A 256 12.95 18.20 0.89
N SER A 257 12.54 18.83 1.99
CA SER A 257 12.62 18.25 3.34
C SER A 257 11.21 18.13 3.92
N PRO A 258 10.76 16.96 4.41
CA PRO A 258 9.46 16.82 5.09
C PRO A 258 9.26 17.80 6.25
N SER A 259 10.34 18.22 6.91
CA SER A 259 10.31 19.18 8.03
C SER A 259 9.82 20.57 7.63
N CYS A 260 9.77 20.89 6.32
CA CYS A 260 9.26 22.18 5.86
C CYS A 260 7.75 22.32 6.04
N ILE A 261 6.98 21.22 6.06
CA ILE A 261 5.53 21.26 6.31
C ILE A 261 5.25 20.75 7.73
N LYS A 262 4.74 21.63 8.59
CA LYS A 262 4.49 21.33 9.99
C LYS A 262 3.12 20.67 10.14
N SER A 263 3.11 19.35 10.30
CA SER A 263 1.90 18.56 10.54
C SER A 263 2.17 17.38 11.48
N HIS A 264 1.18 17.06 12.33
CA HIS A 264 1.17 15.82 13.11
C HIS A 264 0.64 14.63 12.31
N PHE A 265 -0.12 14.87 11.24
CA PHE A 265 -0.80 13.85 10.45
C PHE A 265 0.00 13.40 9.24
N LEU A 266 0.81 14.26 8.63
CA LEU A 266 1.64 13.92 7.48
C LEU A 266 2.77 12.97 7.92
N HIS A 267 2.67 11.71 7.48
CA HIS A 267 3.64 10.66 7.76
C HIS A 267 4.40 10.20 6.52
N THR A 268 3.82 10.41 5.33
CA THR A 268 4.40 10.01 4.05
C THR A 268 4.37 11.16 3.05
N PHE A 269 5.49 11.35 2.36
CA PHE A 269 5.65 12.28 1.25
C PHE A 269 6.09 11.51 0.00
N ILE A 270 5.33 11.63 -1.08
CA ILE A 270 5.69 11.11 -2.41
C ILE A 270 6.20 12.31 -3.22
N VAL A 271 7.52 12.42 -3.39
CA VAL A 271 8.15 13.53 -4.09
C VAL A 271 8.29 13.18 -5.56
N VAL A 272 7.65 13.98 -6.42
CA VAL A 272 7.72 13.90 -7.87
C VAL A 272 8.50 15.11 -8.37
N ARG A 273 9.78 14.92 -8.68
CA ARG A 273 10.67 15.97 -9.19
C ARG A 273 10.64 16.02 -10.72
N THR A 274 10.62 17.22 -11.28
CA THR A 274 10.85 17.48 -12.71
C THR A 274 11.74 18.70 -12.89
N SER A 275 12.51 18.72 -13.99
CA SER A 275 13.37 19.86 -14.33
C SER A 275 12.57 20.98 -15.03
N PRO A 276 12.57 22.22 -14.51
CA PRO A 276 11.98 23.37 -15.22
C PRO A 276 12.81 23.81 -16.43
N ARG A 277 14.12 23.53 -16.44
CA ARG A 277 15.05 23.97 -17.51
C ARG A 277 14.98 23.09 -18.75
N PHE A 278 14.77 21.79 -18.56
CA PHE A 278 14.75 20.81 -19.64
C PHE A 278 13.33 20.32 -19.91
N LYS A 279 12.56 21.10 -20.68
CA LYS A 279 11.22 20.72 -21.17
C LYS A 279 11.31 19.66 -22.28
N LYS A 280 11.92 18.51 -21.99
CA LYS A 280 11.92 17.35 -22.88
C LYS A 280 10.50 16.78 -22.99
N LYS A 281 10.15 16.29 -24.18
CA LYS A 281 8.94 15.48 -24.39
C LYS A 281 9.37 14.04 -24.73
N PRO A 282 8.86 13.01 -24.05
CA PRO A 282 7.96 13.09 -22.88
C PRO A 282 8.62 13.74 -21.65
N THR A 283 7.81 14.34 -20.77
CA THR A 283 8.28 14.91 -19.51
C THR A 283 8.81 13.80 -18.62
N ARG A 284 10.01 13.99 -18.06
CA ARG A 284 10.65 13.01 -17.18
C ARG A 284 10.40 13.38 -15.72
N TYR A 285 9.91 12.43 -14.94
CA TYR A 285 9.65 12.54 -13.51
C TYR A 285 10.61 11.65 -12.73
N GLU A 286 11.24 12.20 -11.71
CA GLU A 286 11.97 11.44 -10.70
C GLU A 286 11.09 11.33 -9.46
N VAL A 287 10.75 10.11 -9.05
CA VAL A 287 9.89 9.81 -7.91
C VAL A 287 10.72 9.27 -6.77
N SER A 288 10.57 9.86 -5.59
CA SER A 288 11.12 9.35 -4.34
C SER A 288 10.06 9.39 -3.24
N VAL A 289 10.23 8.56 -2.23
CA VAL A 289 9.29 8.45 -1.10
C VAL A 289 10.06 8.74 0.17
N ILE A 290 9.50 9.61 1.00
CA ILE A 290 10.05 9.98 2.29
C ILE A 290 8.98 9.74 3.35
N THR A 291 9.28 8.91 4.34
CA THR A 291 8.35 8.56 5.42
C THR A 291 8.96 8.92 6.76
N ARG A 292 8.12 9.08 7.78
CA ARG A 292 8.59 9.10 9.18
C ARG A 292 9.12 7.72 9.58
N ASP A 293 10.04 7.69 10.54
CA ASP A 293 10.69 6.48 11.04
C ASP A 293 9.69 5.44 11.59
N GLU A 294 8.53 5.90 12.08
CA GLU A 294 7.46 5.06 12.62
C GLU A 294 6.66 4.32 11.53
N VAL A 295 6.81 4.70 10.26
CA VAL A 295 6.09 4.09 9.14
C VAL A 295 6.91 2.91 8.63
N GLY A 296 6.35 1.70 8.75
CA GLY A 296 6.95 0.50 8.16
C GLY A 296 7.07 0.59 6.64
N ALA A 297 8.03 -0.13 6.07
CA ALA A 297 8.22 -0.13 4.62
C ALA A 297 7.01 -0.74 3.90
N TYR A 298 6.56 -0.08 2.83
CA TYR A 298 5.44 -0.54 2.00
C TYR A 298 5.82 -0.65 0.52
N LYS A 299 5.06 -1.47 -0.21
CA LYS A 299 5.21 -1.72 -1.64
C LYS A 299 4.41 -0.67 -2.45
N PRO A 300 4.74 -0.43 -3.73
CA PRO A 300 5.90 -0.98 -4.46
C PRO A 300 7.21 -0.31 -4.05
N TYR A 301 8.28 -1.08 -4.00
CA TYR A 301 9.60 -0.54 -3.70
C TYR A 301 10.21 0.15 -4.92
N LEU A 302 10.61 1.41 -4.76
CA LEU A 302 11.18 2.22 -5.84
C LEU A 302 12.67 1.91 -6.15
N TRP A 303 13.28 0.93 -5.48
CA TRP A 303 14.74 0.71 -5.54
C TRP A 303 15.25 0.27 -6.92
N GLU A 304 14.38 -0.26 -7.80
CA GLU A 304 14.78 -0.64 -9.17
C GLU A 304 14.58 0.52 -10.17
N GLN A 305 13.57 1.37 -9.95
CA GLN A 305 13.16 2.41 -10.90
C GLN A 305 12.53 3.61 -10.17
N SER A 306 13.29 4.71 -10.08
CA SER A 306 12.82 6.00 -9.54
C SER A 306 12.55 7.04 -10.62
N VAL A 307 12.74 6.70 -11.89
CA VAL A 307 12.62 7.65 -13.00
C VAL A 307 11.60 7.14 -14.01
N PHE A 308 10.69 8.02 -14.40
CA PHE A 308 9.56 7.69 -15.26
C PHE A 308 9.33 8.76 -16.32
N ASP A 309 8.94 8.35 -17.52
CA ASP A 309 8.51 9.28 -18.58
C ASP A 309 6.97 9.41 -18.60
N LYS A 310 6.44 10.61 -18.86
CA LYS A 310 4.99 10.81 -19.06
C LYS A 310 4.51 9.99 -20.25
N ASN A 311 3.49 9.15 -20.06
CA ASN A 311 2.90 8.43 -21.18
C ASN A 311 2.06 9.37 -22.06
N MET A 312 2.44 9.57 -23.32
CA MET A 312 1.62 10.28 -24.31
C MET A 312 0.75 9.26 -25.07
N ASN A 313 -0.51 9.09 -24.65
CA ASN A 313 -1.64 8.41 -25.32
C ASN A 313 -2.00 6.93 -24.93
N SER A 314 -2.97 6.80 -24.00
CA SER A 314 -4.14 5.86 -23.96
C SER A 314 -3.95 4.31 -23.98
N PRO A 315 -5.04 3.52 -23.91
CA PRO A 315 -5.75 2.98 -22.74
C PRO A 315 -5.20 1.61 -22.28
N ARG A 316 -5.47 1.22 -21.03
CA ARG A 316 -5.27 -0.13 -20.43
C ARG A 316 -4.16 -0.98 -21.08
N ILE A 317 -2.96 -0.93 -20.51
CA ILE A 317 -1.87 -1.83 -20.93
C ILE A 317 -2.23 -3.26 -20.49
N PRO A 318 -2.25 -4.26 -21.39
CA PRO A 318 -2.37 -5.66 -21.00
C PRO A 318 -1.09 -6.13 -20.30
N GLU A 319 -1.23 -6.90 -19.22
CA GLU A 319 -0.20 -7.39 -18.27
C GLU A 319 1.05 -8.10 -18.84
N ARG A 320 1.28 -8.14 -20.17
CA ARG A 320 2.28 -9.04 -20.79
C ARG A 320 3.42 -8.40 -21.58
N TYR A 321 3.60 -7.08 -21.58
CA TYR A 321 4.75 -6.47 -22.25
C TYR A 321 5.41 -5.36 -21.42
N TYR A 322 6.33 -5.75 -20.53
CA TYR A 322 7.33 -4.81 -20.00
C TYR A 322 8.47 -4.66 -21.03
N SER A 323 8.46 -3.53 -21.74
CA SER A 323 9.62 -2.94 -22.41
C SER A 323 10.30 -1.98 -21.41
N PRO A 324 11.63 -1.72 -21.45
CA PRO A 324 12.37 -1.08 -20.36
C PRO A 324 12.20 0.45 -20.28
N VAL A 325 11.13 1.01 -20.85
CA VAL A 325 10.76 2.41 -20.64
C VAL A 325 9.63 2.45 -19.62
N SER A 326 9.96 2.82 -18.38
CA SER A 326 9.02 2.93 -17.28
C SER A 326 8.21 4.21 -17.42
N TYR A 327 6.90 4.08 -17.64
CA TYR A 327 6.03 5.24 -17.80
C TYR A 327 5.32 5.60 -16.49
N LEU A 328 5.23 6.89 -16.17
CA LEU A 328 4.36 7.35 -15.10
C LEU A 328 2.94 7.45 -15.65
N SER A 329 2.09 6.52 -15.22
CA SER A 329 0.66 6.48 -15.53
C SER A 329 -0.18 6.69 -14.27
N SER A 330 -1.47 6.99 -14.44
CA SER A 330 -2.41 7.07 -13.32
C SER A 330 -2.46 5.76 -12.53
N GLU A 331 -2.41 4.61 -13.20
CA GLU A 331 -2.46 3.30 -12.56
C GLU A 331 -1.22 3.01 -11.70
N SER A 332 -0.02 3.25 -12.24
CA SER A 332 1.23 3.10 -11.50
C SER A 332 1.36 4.09 -10.33
N PHE A 333 0.78 5.30 -10.47
CA PHE A 333 0.81 6.30 -9.41
C PHE A 333 -0.20 5.98 -8.31
N ASN A 334 -1.42 5.55 -8.66
CA ASN A 334 -2.43 5.16 -7.67
C ASN A 334 -2.05 3.89 -6.90
N LEU A 335 -1.17 3.04 -7.45
CA LEU A 335 -0.57 1.92 -6.72
C LEU A 335 0.44 2.37 -5.65
N LEU A 336 1.03 3.55 -5.81
CA LEU A 336 1.98 4.13 -4.86
C LEU A 336 1.28 4.90 -3.72
N LEU A 337 0.06 5.41 -3.98
CA LEU A 337 -0.82 6.04 -2.99
C LEU A 337 -1.50 4.97 -2.12
#